data_AF-A0A1K1PGT5-F1
#
_entry.id   AF-A0A1K1PGT5-F1
#
_cell.length_a   1.000
_cell.length_b   1.000
_cell.length_c   1.000
_cell.angle_alpha   90.00
_cell.angle_beta   90.00
_cell.angle_gamma   90.00
#
_symmetry.space_group_name_H-M   'P 1'
#
loop_
_entity.id
_entity.type
_entity.pdbx_description
1 polymer ?
#
loop_
_entity_poly.entity_id
_entity_poly.type
_entity_poly.pdbx_seq_one_letter_code
_entity_poly.pdbx_strand_id
1 'polypeptide(L)'
;MLKKELLERVREHGISISSNMIERYVEYGLIVGNRVSLGFSQGVVTHYDERTISAVILIDKLKSSRLCKHQKDYIFILYWKGYPVQWDKLKARLIEFHSSIMNTFKDVAGYTAHPDYPEIIDDIATDDAAKAPKAIGRPSKEFEEKQKIEARENAKRIMIVSKLISDIISKGAISQEVFRVFNQQSNIASEIAGDTVLESTNAWLQQMIWRNAVRQSEEQDYREAYELINLLKDYWSDLETHFGSVYDIPIFGHSIQNLEDYYQIKFFTDKPSFYRYVLLVLISGGFRQQLMQFLSKPTTRESWNQIIASLPALLAQITGEEVTHNG
;
A
#
# COMPACT_ATOMS: atom_id res chain seq x y z
N MET A 1 -3.13 8.54 -32.58
CA MET A 1 -2.09 9.57 -32.73
C MET A 1 -0.72 8.95 -33.03
N LEU A 2 0.05 9.53 -33.96
CA LEU A 2 1.43 9.08 -34.24
C LEU A 2 2.43 9.65 -33.22
N LYS A 3 3.66 9.08 -33.16
CA LYS A 3 4.71 9.56 -32.24
C LYS A 3 5.03 11.06 -32.41
N LYS A 4 5.09 11.55 -33.65
CA LYS A 4 5.38 12.97 -33.93
C LYS A 4 4.28 13.88 -33.38
N GLU A 5 3.02 13.53 -33.66
CA GLU A 5 1.85 14.26 -33.17
C GLU A 5 1.77 14.22 -31.62
N LEU A 6 2.13 13.09 -30.99
CA LEU A 6 2.24 12.99 -29.52
C LEU A 6 3.28 13.99 -28.96
N LEU A 7 4.45 14.09 -29.59
CA LEU A 7 5.50 15.03 -29.16
C LEU A 7 5.05 16.48 -29.31
N GLU A 8 4.31 16.81 -30.37
CA GLU A 8 3.76 18.15 -30.59
C GLU A 8 2.71 18.49 -29.53
N ARG A 9 1.71 17.64 -29.33
CA ARG A 9 0.66 17.89 -28.33
C ARG A 9 1.20 17.95 -26.90
N VAL A 10 2.18 17.12 -26.55
CA VAL A 10 2.82 17.21 -25.22
C VAL A 10 3.57 18.54 -25.05
N ARG A 11 4.18 19.07 -26.12
CA ARG A 11 4.86 20.36 -26.09
C ARG A 11 3.89 21.53 -25.87
N GLU A 12 2.66 21.43 -26.38
CA GLU A 12 1.58 22.41 -26.13
C GLU A 12 1.24 22.52 -24.64
N HIS A 13 1.47 21.45 -23.86
CA HIS A 13 1.34 21.45 -22.40
C HIS A 13 2.60 21.96 -21.66
N GLY A 14 3.58 22.53 -22.37
CA GLY A 14 4.82 23.05 -21.80
C GLY A 14 5.85 21.98 -21.40
N ILE A 15 5.64 20.72 -21.80
CA ILE A 15 6.52 19.61 -21.45
C ILE A 15 7.46 19.32 -22.62
N SER A 16 8.77 19.46 -22.38
CA SER A 16 9.80 19.12 -23.36
C SER A 16 10.24 17.67 -23.20
N ILE A 17 9.81 16.80 -24.13
CA ILE A 17 10.26 15.41 -24.21
C ILE A 17 10.88 15.11 -25.57
N SER A 18 11.93 14.28 -25.57
CA SER A 18 12.57 13.79 -26.78
C SER A 18 11.90 12.51 -27.29
N SER A 19 12.11 12.18 -28.57
CA SER A 19 11.67 10.90 -29.15
C SER A 19 12.19 9.70 -28.34
N ASN A 20 13.45 9.75 -27.91
CA ASN A 20 14.07 8.68 -27.12
C ASN A 20 13.40 8.51 -25.75
N MET A 21 12.87 9.61 -25.18
CA MET A 21 12.13 9.54 -23.92
C MET A 21 10.78 8.82 -24.10
N ILE A 22 10.08 9.02 -25.22
CA ILE A 22 8.88 8.26 -25.56
C ILE A 22 9.20 6.76 -25.69
N GLU A 23 10.30 6.43 -26.37
CA GLU A 23 10.75 5.03 -26.50
C GLU A 23 11.05 4.40 -25.14
N ARG A 24 11.70 5.14 -24.24
CA ARG A 24 11.92 4.70 -22.85
C ARG A 24 10.62 4.50 -22.07
N TYR A 25 9.62 5.36 -22.27
CA TYR A 25 8.31 5.19 -21.62
C TYR A 25 7.60 3.93 -22.10
N VAL A 26 7.70 3.61 -23.40
CA VAL A 26 7.20 2.35 -23.96
C VAL A 26 7.99 1.17 -23.39
N GLU A 27 9.32 1.25 -23.34
CA GLU A 27 10.19 0.19 -22.81
C GLU A 27 9.83 -0.18 -21.35
N TYR A 28 9.55 0.84 -20.54
CA TYR A 28 9.12 0.68 -19.15
C TYR A 28 7.63 0.34 -19.00
N GLY A 29 6.86 0.29 -20.10
CA GLY A 29 5.43 -0.02 -20.09
C GLY A 29 4.55 1.10 -19.50
N LEU A 30 5.06 2.32 -19.41
CA LEU A 30 4.36 3.48 -18.86
C LEU A 30 3.31 4.06 -19.84
N ILE A 31 3.50 3.79 -21.13
CA ILE A 31 2.55 4.14 -22.19
C ILE A 31 2.43 2.95 -23.14
N VAL A 32 1.25 2.77 -23.72
CA VAL A 32 0.94 1.67 -24.64
C VAL A 32 0.69 2.23 -26.03
N GLY A 33 1.30 1.59 -27.03
CA GLY A 33 1.07 1.91 -28.43
C GLY A 33 0.53 0.70 -29.19
N ASN A 34 -0.52 0.90 -29.99
CA ASN A 34 -1.13 -0.10 -30.83
C ASN A 34 -0.38 -0.18 -32.16
N ARG A 35 0.22 -1.35 -32.45
CA ARG A 35 0.91 -1.59 -33.71
C ARG A 35 -0.11 -1.94 -34.79
N VAL A 36 -0.15 -1.13 -35.84
CA VAL A 36 -1.01 -1.33 -37.01
C VAL A 36 -0.10 -1.69 -38.19
N SER A 37 -0.36 -2.85 -38.80
CA SER A 37 0.30 -3.25 -40.05
C SER A 37 -0.28 -2.43 -41.20
N LEU A 38 0.58 -1.83 -42.00
CA LEU A 38 0.21 -1.12 -43.23
C LEU A 38 0.40 -1.99 -44.49
N GLY A 39 0.64 -3.30 -44.31
CA GLY A 39 0.88 -4.25 -45.39
C GLY A 39 2.36 -4.52 -45.68
N PHE A 40 2.63 -5.47 -46.58
CA PHE A 40 3.95 -6.08 -46.81
C PHE A 40 5.04 -5.07 -47.20
N SER A 41 4.70 -3.95 -47.84
CA SER A 41 5.64 -2.94 -48.32
C SER A 41 5.78 -1.71 -47.41
N GLN A 42 4.81 -1.43 -46.55
CA GLN A 42 4.74 -0.18 -45.76
C GLN A 42 5.12 -0.37 -44.29
N GLY A 43 5.27 -1.61 -43.83
CA GLY A 43 5.74 -1.94 -42.50
C GLY A 43 4.68 -1.76 -41.41
N VAL A 44 5.14 -1.54 -40.17
CA VAL A 44 4.29 -1.46 -38.98
C VAL A 44 4.41 -0.07 -38.36
N VAL A 45 3.28 0.56 -38.06
CA VAL A 45 3.22 1.88 -37.43
C VAL A 45 2.53 1.79 -36.08
N THR A 46 3.12 2.44 -35.07
CA THR A 46 2.57 2.48 -33.71
C THR A 46 1.68 3.70 -33.53
N HIS A 47 0.44 3.48 -33.13
CA HIS A 47 -0.54 4.50 -32.78
C HIS A 47 -0.72 4.57 -31.26
N TYR A 48 -0.69 5.77 -30.72
CA TYR A 48 -0.97 6.05 -29.31
C TYR A 48 -2.38 6.60 -29.15
N ASP A 49 -3.01 6.22 -28.04
CA ASP A 49 -4.31 6.75 -27.61
C ASP A 49 -4.16 8.19 -27.10
N GLU A 50 -5.23 9.01 -27.17
CA GLU A 50 -5.19 10.39 -26.67
C GLU A 50 -4.90 10.47 -25.17
N ARG A 51 -5.36 9.48 -24.38
CA ARG A 51 -5.06 9.39 -22.93
C ARG A 51 -3.57 9.26 -22.63
N THR A 52 -2.76 8.90 -23.62
CA THR A 52 -1.29 8.89 -23.52
C THR A 52 -0.73 10.27 -23.18
N ILE A 53 -1.34 11.35 -23.66
CA ILE A 53 -0.91 12.72 -23.35
C ILE A 53 -1.02 12.96 -21.84
N SER A 54 -2.17 12.65 -21.26
CA SER A 54 -2.42 12.76 -19.82
C SER A 54 -1.47 11.88 -18.99
N ALA A 55 -1.17 10.66 -19.46
CA ALA A 55 -0.18 9.80 -18.82
C ALA A 55 1.23 10.45 -18.83
N VAL A 56 1.64 11.05 -19.95
CA VAL A 56 2.93 11.75 -20.08
C VAL A 56 3.00 12.97 -19.16
N ILE A 57 1.91 13.74 -19.06
CA ILE A 57 1.80 14.87 -18.12
C ILE A 57 2.00 14.39 -16.68
N LEU A 58 1.36 13.28 -16.30
CA LEU A 58 1.54 12.71 -14.97
C LEU A 58 2.96 12.22 -14.74
N ILE A 59 3.58 11.54 -15.72
CA ILE A 59 4.98 11.10 -15.63
C ILE A 59 5.91 12.29 -15.38
N ASP A 60 5.68 13.42 -16.05
CA ASP A 60 6.49 14.62 -15.87
C ASP A 60 6.36 15.20 -14.45
N LYS A 61 5.12 15.30 -13.94
CA LYS A 61 4.87 15.65 -12.53
C LYS A 61 5.59 14.72 -11.55
N LEU A 62 5.55 13.41 -11.80
CA LEU A 62 6.19 12.40 -10.94
C LEU A 62 7.72 12.47 -10.93
N LYS A 63 8.34 12.95 -12.01
CA LYS A 63 9.79 13.22 -12.03
C LYS A 63 10.16 14.33 -11.08
N SER A 64 9.36 15.39 -11.03
CA SER A 64 9.62 16.56 -10.19
C SER A 64 9.44 16.26 -8.69
N SER A 65 8.54 15.34 -8.34
CA SER A 65 8.16 15.07 -6.94
C SER A 65 9.12 14.14 -6.17
N ARG A 66 10.08 13.49 -6.85
CA ARG A 66 11.02 12.49 -6.28
C ARG A 66 10.34 11.35 -5.50
N LEU A 67 9.04 11.11 -5.71
CA LEU A 67 8.26 10.09 -5.00
C LEU A 67 8.72 8.65 -5.28
N CYS A 68 9.21 8.39 -6.50
CA CYS A 68 9.85 7.12 -6.84
C CYS A 68 11.34 7.33 -7.08
N LYS A 69 12.16 6.43 -6.55
CA LYS A 69 13.59 6.34 -6.86
C LYS A 69 13.84 6.00 -8.33
N HIS A 70 13.00 5.16 -8.92
CA HIS A 70 13.16 4.70 -10.30
C HIS A 70 11.94 5.04 -11.16
N GLN A 71 12.19 5.59 -12.36
CA GLN A 71 11.13 5.96 -13.30
C GLN A 71 10.26 4.78 -13.73
N LYS A 72 10.84 3.58 -13.84
CA LYS A 72 10.10 2.33 -14.15
C LYS A 72 9.00 2.02 -13.13
N ASP A 73 9.09 2.56 -11.92
CA ASP A 73 8.11 2.32 -10.86
C ASP A 73 6.88 3.22 -10.98
N TYR A 74 6.90 4.22 -11.85
CA TYR A 74 5.71 5.02 -12.16
C TYR A 74 4.57 4.18 -12.73
N ILE A 75 4.88 2.98 -13.27
CA ILE A 75 3.87 2.05 -13.81
C ILE A 75 2.78 1.70 -12.77
N PHE A 76 3.14 1.58 -11.48
CA PHE A 76 2.18 1.29 -10.43
C PHE A 76 1.23 2.46 -10.17
N ILE A 77 1.74 3.70 -10.24
CA ILE A 77 0.94 4.91 -10.06
C ILE A 77 0.01 5.08 -11.27
N LEU A 78 0.54 4.92 -12.48
CA LEU A 78 -0.22 5.03 -13.72
C LEU A 78 -1.35 4.00 -13.76
N TYR A 79 -1.04 2.75 -13.43
CA TYR A 79 -2.04 1.69 -13.29
C TYR A 79 -3.09 2.03 -12.25
N TRP A 80 -2.68 2.46 -11.05
CA TRP A 80 -3.59 2.83 -9.97
C TRP A 80 -4.53 3.99 -10.34
N LYS A 81 -4.04 4.94 -11.16
CA LYS A 81 -4.82 6.09 -11.65
C LYS A 81 -5.62 5.78 -12.92
N GLY A 82 -5.58 4.55 -13.43
CA GLY A 82 -6.38 4.11 -14.58
C GLY A 82 -5.81 4.40 -15.95
N TYR A 83 -4.53 4.74 -16.04
CA TYR A 83 -3.86 4.90 -17.33
C TYR A 83 -3.54 3.54 -17.93
N PRO A 84 -3.61 3.40 -19.28
CA PRO A 84 -3.21 2.17 -19.94
C PRO A 84 -1.71 1.95 -19.75
N VAL A 85 -1.36 0.82 -19.14
CA VAL A 85 0.02 0.37 -18.94
C VAL A 85 0.22 -1.01 -19.56
N GLN A 86 1.46 -1.36 -19.86
CA GLN A 86 1.77 -2.69 -20.39
C GLN A 86 1.78 -3.72 -19.24
N TRP A 87 0.82 -4.65 -19.24
CA TRP A 87 0.58 -5.56 -18.11
C TRP A 87 1.77 -6.50 -17.84
N ASP A 88 2.47 -6.96 -18.88
CA ASP A 88 3.66 -7.81 -18.76
C ASP A 88 4.81 -7.08 -18.06
N LYS A 89 4.96 -5.77 -18.32
CA LYS A 89 5.93 -4.90 -17.64
C LYS A 89 5.52 -4.66 -16.20
N LEU A 90 4.24 -4.43 -15.93
CA LEU A 90 3.70 -4.30 -14.57
C LEU A 90 3.93 -5.58 -13.76
N LYS A 91 3.63 -6.74 -14.34
CA LYS A 91 3.93 -8.08 -13.78
C LYS A 91 5.41 -8.24 -13.46
N ALA A 92 6.30 -7.91 -14.40
CA ALA A 92 7.75 -7.99 -14.18
C ALA A 92 8.19 -7.07 -13.03
N ARG A 93 7.64 -5.86 -12.92
CA ARG A 93 7.92 -4.95 -11.78
C ARG A 93 7.40 -5.53 -10.46
N LEU A 94 6.23 -6.18 -10.46
CA LEU A 94 5.64 -6.78 -9.27
C LEU A 94 6.48 -7.95 -8.76
N ILE A 95 7.07 -8.75 -9.66
CA ILE A 95 8.03 -9.82 -9.31
C ILE A 95 9.32 -9.25 -8.69
N GLU A 96 9.86 -8.15 -9.24
CA GLU A 96 11.02 -7.48 -8.66
C GLU A 96 10.72 -6.94 -7.26
N PHE A 97 9.55 -6.31 -7.10
CA PHE A 97 9.10 -5.81 -5.81
C PHE A 97 8.96 -6.93 -4.76
N HIS A 98 8.31 -8.03 -5.12
CA HIS A 98 8.23 -9.22 -4.28
C HIS A 98 9.63 -9.72 -3.87
N SER A 99 10.55 -9.81 -4.83
CA SER A 99 11.92 -10.27 -4.56
C SER A 99 12.65 -9.34 -3.59
N SER A 100 12.43 -8.03 -3.70
CA SER A 100 12.95 -7.05 -2.75
C SER A 100 12.41 -7.27 -1.34
N ILE A 101 11.10 -7.49 -1.19
CA ILE A 101 10.47 -7.78 0.12
C ILE A 101 11.10 -9.04 0.74
N MET A 102 11.19 -10.12 -0.05
CA MET A 102 11.73 -11.39 0.44
C MET A 102 13.20 -11.29 0.83
N ASN A 103 14.00 -10.49 0.12
CA ASN A 103 15.39 -10.25 0.51
C ASN A 103 15.45 -9.49 1.84
N THR A 104 14.66 -8.42 2.01
CA THR A 104 14.57 -7.70 3.28
C THR A 104 14.11 -8.60 4.42
N PHE A 105 13.13 -9.47 4.19
CA PHE A 105 12.67 -10.42 5.20
C PHE A 105 13.75 -11.44 5.57
N LYS A 106 14.55 -11.91 4.61
CA LYS A 106 15.69 -12.79 4.88
C LYS A 106 16.77 -12.08 5.69
N ASP A 107 17.06 -10.82 5.37
CA ASP A 107 18.03 -10.03 6.12
C ASP A 107 17.56 -9.88 7.57
N VAL A 108 16.30 -9.47 7.79
CA VAL A 108 15.69 -9.36 9.12
C VAL A 108 15.69 -10.69 9.87
N ALA A 109 15.30 -11.79 9.20
CA ALA A 109 15.32 -13.13 9.80
C ALA A 109 16.75 -13.52 10.22
N GLY A 110 17.76 -13.22 9.38
CA GLY A 110 19.17 -13.43 9.69
C GLY A 110 19.61 -12.68 10.95
N TYR A 111 19.20 -11.41 11.10
CA TYR A 111 19.46 -10.62 12.31
C TYR A 111 18.79 -11.22 13.55
N THR A 112 17.53 -11.67 13.44
CA THR A 112 16.80 -12.26 14.58
C THR A 112 17.32 -13.61 15.04
N ALA A 113 18.04 -14.33 14.16
CA ALA A 113 18.63 -15.62 14.48
C ALA A 113 19.98 -15.48 15.22
N HIS A 114 20.50 -14.25 15.37
CA HIS A 114 21.75 -14.01 16.10
C HIS A 114 21.55 -14.23 17.62
N PRO A 115 22.47 -14.92 18.31
CA PRO A 115 22.35 -15.21 19.75
C PRO A 115 22.15 -13.97 20.62
N ASP A 116 22.79 -12.86 20.24
CA ASP A 116 22.77 -11.60 21.00
C ASP A 116 21.54 -10.72 20.72
N TYR A 117 20.64 -11.13 19.82
CA TYR A 117 19.45 -10.35 19.44
C TYR A 117 18.57 -9.88 20.63
N PRO A 118 18.40 -10.65 21.71
CA PRO A 118 17.66 -10.19 22.90
C PRO A 118 18.35 -9.04 23.65
N GLU A 119 19.68 -8.98 23.63
CA GLU A 119 20.48 -7.96 24.33
C GLU A 119 20.49 -6.61 23.60
N ILE A 120 20.30 -6.64 22.28
CA ILE A 120 20.22 -5.46 21.40
C ILE A 120 18.99 -4.58 21.71
N ILE A 121 17.98 -5.06 22.47
CA ILE A 121 16.76 -4.30 22.77
C ILE A 121 17.06 -3.08 23.63
N ASP A 122 17.87 -3.24 24.68
CA ASP A 122 18.22 -2.13 25.56
C ASP A 122 19.14 -1.14 24.84
N ASP A 123 19.99 -1.64 23.92
CA ASP A 123 20.81 -0.80 23.05
C ASP A 123 19.95 0.01 22.07
N ILE A 124 18.99 -0.62 21.37
CA ILE A 124 18.05 0.08 20.47
C ILE A 124 17.21 1.09 21.23
N ALA A 125 16.66 0.71 22.38
CA ALA A 125 15.85 1.62 23.20
C ALA A 125 16.69 2.81 23.71
N THR A 126 17.96 2.59 24.05
CA THR A 126 18.89 3.65 24.46
C THR A 126 19.24 4.57 23.30
N ASP A 127 19.48 4.01 22.11
CA ASP A 127 19.79 4.75 20.89
C ASP A 127 18.60 5.59 20.39
N ASP A 128 17.39 5.03 20.42
CA ASP A 128 16.16 5.73 20.06
C ASP A 128 15.86 6.86 21.05
N ALA A 129 16.03 6.62 22.36
CA ALA A 129 15.89 7.66 23.38
C ALA A 129 16.93 8.78 23.21
N ALA A 130 18.15 8.46 22.77
CA ALA A 130 19.20 9.45 22.52
C ALA A 130 18.95 10.31 21.27
N LYS A 131 18.22 9.77 20.27
CA LYS A 131 17.85 10.46 19.01
C LYS A 131 16.57 11.28 19.10
N ALA A 132 15.80 11.13 20.18
CA ALA A 132 14.56 11.85 20.38
C ALA A 132 14.76 13.38 20.46
N PRO A 133 13.77 14.21 20.02
CA PRO A 133 13.88 15.66 20.03
C PRO A 133 14.17 16.18 21.44
N LYS A 134 15.30 16.87 21.61
CA LYS A 134 15.66 17.45 22.90
C LYS A 134 14.67 18.57 23.25
N ALA A 135 14.05 18.48 24.43
CA ALA A 135 13.26 19.58 24.96
C ALA A 135 14.11 20.86 25.03
N ILE A 136 13.52 22.01 24.69
CA ILE A 136 14.20 23.30 24.80
C ILE A 136 14.36 23.61 26.30
N GLY A 137 15.60 23.62 26.79
CA GLY A 137 15.94 23.82 28.20
C GLY A 137 16.41 22.53 28.90
N ARG A 138 16.44 22.54 30.24
CA ARG A 138 16.79 21.34 31.03
C ARG A 138 15.56 20.41 31.08
N PRO A 139 15.66 19.17 30.58
CA PRO A 139 14.56 18.21 30.67
C PRO A 139 14.18 17.95 32.14
N SER A 140 12.88 17.80 32.41
CA SER A 140 12.45 17.27 33.71
C SER A 140 12.76 15.77 33.76
N LYS A 141 13.04 15.23 34.95
CA LYS A 141 13.25 13.77 35.15
C LYS A 141 12.08 12.94 34.64
N GLU A 142 10.86 13.46 34.82
CA GLU A 142 9.62 12.84 34.38
C GLU A 142 9.52 12.75 32.85
N PHE A 143 10.00 13.77 32.13
CA PHE A 143 10.06 13.77 30.66
C PHE A 143 11.12 12.79 30.12
N GLU A 144 12.28 12.68 30.77
CA GLU A 144 13.31 11.70 30.41
C GLU A 144 12.83 10.26 30.66
N GLU A 145 12.10 10.03 31.75
CA GLU A 145 11.54 8.72 32.08
C GLU A 145 10.44 8.31 31.10
N LYS A 146 9.55 9.25 30.72
CA LYS A 146 8.53 9.02 29.70
C LYS A 146 9.14 8.65 28.34
N GLN A 147 10.17 9.36 27.89
CA GLN A 147 10.86 9.04 26.63
C GLN A 147 11.53 7.65 26.67
N LYS A 148 12.12 7.26 27.80
CA LYS A 148 12.70 5.91 27.95
C LYS A 148 11.64 4.83 27.87
N ILE A 149 10.48 5.04 28.48
CA ILE A 149 9.34 4.11 28.39
C ILE A 149 8.88 3.99 26.94
N GLU A 150 8.68 5.12 26.24
CA GLU A 150 8.27 5.15 24.83
C GLU A 150 9.27 4.44 23.91
N ALA A 151 10.57 4.70 24.08
CA ALA A 151 11.62 4.05 23.30
C ALA A 151 11.68 2.53 23.55
N ARG A 152 11.50 2.10 24.80
CA ARG A 152 11.44 0.68 25.15
C ARG A 152 10.23 -0.02 24.55
N GLU A 153 9.06 0.63 24.56
CA GLU A 153 7.86 0.11 23.89
C GLU A 153 8.04 0.03 22.37
N ASN A 154 8.67 1.03 21.75
CA ASN A 154 9.00 1.00 20.32
C ASN A 154 9.95 -0.17 19.98
N ALA A 155 11.01 -0.35 20.76
CA ALA A 155 11.95 -1.47 20.59
C ALA A 155 11.27 -2.84 20.73
N LYS A 156 10.36 -3.01 21.70
CA LYS A 156 9.56 -4.23 21.85
C LYS A 156 8.71 -4.50 20.61
N ARG A 157 8.03 -3.48 20.07
CA ARG A 157 7.21 -3.62 18.85
C ARG A 157 8.06 -4.05 17.66
N ILE A 158 9.21 -3.42 17.45
CA ILE A 158 10.17 -3.80 16.40
C ILE A 158 10.58 -5.26 16.56
N MET A 159 10.90 -5.70 17.78
CA MET A 159 11.27 -7.09 18.04
C MET A 159 10.17 -8.07 17.63
N ILE A 160 8.91 -7.78 17.95
CA ILE A 160 7.79 -8.66 17.61
C ILE A 160 7.56 -8.71 16.11
N VAL A 161 7.65 -7.57 15.41
CA VAL A 161 7.59 -7.54 13.95
C VAL A 161 8.71 -8.37 13.33
N SER A 162 9.93 -8.26 13.85
CA SER A 162 11.06 -9.07 13.37
C SER A 162 10.86 -10.57 13.66
N LYS A 163 10.28 -10.93 14.82
CA LYS A 163 9.93 -12.32 15.13
C LYS A 163 8.82 -12.85 14.21
N LEU A 164 7.81 -12.05 13.89
CA LEU A 164 6.79 -12.38 12.88
C LEU A 164 7.45 -12.69 11.52
N ILE A 165 8.36 -11.82 11.07
CA ILE A 165 9.09 -12.01 9.81
C ILE A 165 9.95 -13.28 9.87
N SER A 166 10.65 -13.51 10.97
CA SER A 166 11.48 -14.71 11.18
C SER A 166 10.64 -15.99 11.14
N ASP A 167 9.48 -16.02 11.80
CA ASP A 167 8.54 -17.15 11.75
C ASP A 167 8.04 -17.42 10.33
N ILE A 168 7.66 -16.38 9.58
CA ILE A 168 7.24 -16.52 8.17
C ILE A 168 8.37 -17.13 7.31
N ILE A 169 9.62 -16.66 7.47
CA ILE A 169 10.75 -17.11 6.66
C ILE A 169 11.23 -18.52 7.05
N SER A 170 11.30 -18.83 8.34
CA SER A 170 11.88 -20.07 8.85
C SER A 170 10.88 -21.20 8.95
N LYS A 171 9.63 -20.91 9.31
CA LYS A 171 8.57 -21.92 9.56
C LYS A 171 7.47 -21.90 8.49
N GLY A 172 7.41 -20.86 7.65
CA GLY A 172 6.33 -20.70 6.66
C GLY A 172 4.97 -20.34 7.27
N ALA A 173 4.92 -20.05 8.57
CA ALA A 173 3.72 -19.72 9.32
C ALA A 173 4.09 -18.91 10.57
N ILE A 174 3.21 -18.00 10.95
CA ILE A 174 3.29 -17.22 12.19
C ILE A 174 2.87 -18.13 13.36
N SER A 175 3.68 -18.17 14.42
CA SER A 175 3.29 -18.89 15.64
C SER A 175 2.19 -18.15 16.42
N GLN A 176 1.33 -18.93 17.09
CA GLN A 176 0.23 -18.38 17.89
C GLN A 176 0.71 -17.48 19.02
N GLU A 177 1.85 -17.80 19.63
CA GLU A 177 2.48 -16.98 20.66
C GLU A 177 2.83 -15.58 20.13
N VAL A 178 3.56 -15.51 19.01
CA VAL A 178 3.98 -14.23 18.42
C VAL A 178 2.77 -13.43 17.94
N PHE A 179 1.77 -14.08 17.34
CA PHE A 179 0.53 -13.43 16.92
C PHE A 179 -0.25 -12.83 18.10
N ARG A 180 -0.39 -13.58 19.20
CA ARG A 180 -1.07 -13.11 20.42
C ARG A 180 -0.35 -11.89 21.01
N VAL A 181 0.98 -11.96 21.09
CA VAL A 181 1.80 -10.86 21.62
C VAL A 181 1.67 -9.60 20.72
N PHE A 182 1.65 -9.78 19.40
CA PHE A 182 1.42 -8.67 18.46
C PHE A 182 0.04 -8.02 18.64
N ASN A 183 -1.03 -8.81 18.76
CA ASN A 183 -2.39 -8.28 18.95
C ASN A 183 -2.54 -7.55 20.28
N GLN A 184 -1.99 -8.11 21.37
CA GLN A 184 -1.99 -7.50 22.69
C GLN A 184 -1.28 -6.14 22.70
N GLN A 185 -0.14 -6.02 22.01
CA GLN A 185 0.60 -4.75 21.95
C GLN A 185 0.01 -3.72 20.99
N SER A 186 -0.81 -4.17 20.03
CA SER A 186 -1.48 -3.31 19.06
C SER A 186 -2.83 -2.77 19.55
N ASN A 187 -3.26 -3.13 20.77
CA ASN A 187 -4.58 -2.82 21.32
C ASN A 187 -5.75 -3.24 20.39
N ILE A 188 -5.53 -4.26 19.56
CA ILE A 188 -6.59 -4.82 18.73
C ILE A 188 -7.41 -5.73 19.66
N ALA A 189 -8.64 -5.32 19.99
CA ALA A 189 -9.55 -6.09 20.83
C ALA A 189 -9.78 -7.48 20.20
N SER A 190 -9.09 -8.50 20.73
CA SER A 190 -8.94 -9.82 20.11
C SER A 190 -9.73 -10.90 20.85
N GLU A 191 -10.88 -10.58 21.45
CA GLU A 191 -11.65 -11.58 22.19
C GLU A 191 -12.46 -12.53 21.29
N ILE A 192 -12.66 -12.23 19.99
CA ILE A 192 -13.66 -12.99 19.19
C ILE A 192 -13.09 -13.73 17.96
N ALA A 193 -11.85 -13.49 17.49
CA ALA A 193 -11.41 -14.12 16.22
C ALA A 193 -9.91 -14.44 16.07
N GLY A 194 -9.09 -14.35 17.12
CA GLY A 194 -7.63 -14.47 17.00
C GLY A 194 -7.16 -15.76 16.31
N ASP A 195 -7.71 -16.90 16.71
CA ASP A 195 -7.29 -18.20 16.17
C ASP A 195 -7.76 -18.41 14.72
N THR A 196 -9.00 -18.02 14.39
CA THR A 196 -9.54 -18.14 13.02
C THR A 196 -8.84 -17.20 12.03
N VAL A 197 -8.48 -15.99 12.48
CA VAL A 197 -7.70 -15.03 11.68
C VAL A 197 -6.28 -15.55 11.47
N LEU A 198 -5.63 -16.09 12.51
CA LEU A 198 -4.29 -16.64 12.39
C LEU A 198 -4.26 -17.85 11.45
N GLU A 199 -5.21 -18.77 11.58
CA GLU A 199 -5.33 -19.93 10.68
C GLU A 199 -5.51 -19.49 9.23
N SER A 200 -6.40 -18.53 8.97
CA SER A 200 -6.62 -17.99 7.63
C SER A 200 -5.36 -17.27 7.10
N THR A 201 -4.66 -16.52 7.95
CA THR A 201 -3.42 -15.82 7.61
C THR A 201 -2.30 -16.81 7.29
N ASN A 202 -2.13 -17.85 8.10
CA ASN A 202 -1.13 -18.89 7.88
C ASN A 202 -1.46 -19.75 6.66
N ALA A 203 -2.73 -20.09 6.44
CA ALA A 203 -3.16 -20.76 5.22
C ALA A 203 -2.84 -19.90 3.99
N TRP A 204 -3.12 -18.59 4.05
CA TRP A 204 -2.77 -17.66 2.98
C TRP A 204 -1.25 -17.55 2.74
N LEU A 205 -0.45 -17.52 3.80
CA LEU A 205 1.03 -17.53 3.71
C LEU A 205 1.56 -18.85 3.12
N GLN A 206 0.99 -19.99 3.52
CA GLN A 206 1.39 -21.32 3.05
C GLN A 206 0.92 -21.64 1.63
N GLN A 207 -0.26 -21.18 1.23
CA GLN A 207 -0.81 -21.34 -0.12
C GLN A 207 0.01 -20.57 -1.17
N MET A 208 0.96 -19.74 -0.74
CA MET A 208 1.65 -18.80 -1.60
C MET A 208 3.17 -18.80 -1.41
N ILE A 209 3.87 -19.24 -2.44
CA ILE A 209 5.02 -18.44 -2.87
C ILE A 209 4.38 -17.31 -3.71
N TRP A 210 4.12 -16.12 -3.14
CA TRP A 210 3.46 -15.00 -3.87
C TRP A 210 4.10 -14.75 -5.23
N ARG A 211 5.42 -14.99 -5.35
CA ARG A 211 6.16 -15.00 -6.63
C ARG A 211 5.55 -15.90 -7.70
N ASN A 212 5.12 -17.12 -7.36
CA ASN A 212 4.55 -18.08 -8.31
C ASN A 212 3.17 -17.63 -8.77
N ALA A 213 2.33 -17.14 -7.86
CA ALA A 213 1.04 -16.58 -8.22
C ALA A 213 1.18 -15.38 -9.17
N VAL A 214 2.08 -14.44 -8.86
CA VAL A 214 2.39 -13.33 -9.78
C VAL A 214 2.96 -13.86 -11.11
N ARG A 215 3.85 -14.86 -11.09
CA ARG A 215 4.44 -15.43 -12.31
C ARG A 215 3.40 -16.13 -13.20
N GLN A 216 2.39 -16.75 -12.62
CA GLN A 216 1.32 -17.43 -13.35
C GLN A 216 0.18 -16.49 -13.75
N SER A 217 0.07 -15.32 -13.13
CA SER A 217 -0.98 -14.35 -13.46
C SER A 217 -1.00 -13.92 -14.93
N GLU A 218 -2.20 -13.72 -15.47
CA GLU A 218 -2.45 -13.30 -16.84
C GLU A 218 -3.02 -11.88 -16.87
N GLU A 219 -3.16 -11.30 -18.08
CA GLU A 219 -3.69 -9.94 -18.24
C GLU A 219 -5.06 -9.75 -17.54
N GLN A 220 -5.91 -10.77 -17.60
CA GLN A 220 -7.23 -10.75 -16.97
C GLN A 220 -7.14 -10.51 -15.45
N ASP A 221 -6.13 -11.05 -14.77
CA ASP A 221 -5.95 -10.84 -13.34
C ASP A 221 -5.65 -9.37 -12.99
N TYR A 222 -4.92 -8.67 -13.85
CA TYR A 222 -4.65 -7.24 -13.69
C TYR A 222 -5.87 -6.39 -14.04
N ARG A 223 -6.74 -6.85 -14.94
CA ARG A 223 -8.01 -6.15 -15.20
C ARG A 223 -8.95 -6.28 -14.02
N GLU A 224 -9.15 -7.49 -13.51
CA GLU A 224 -9.98 -7.76 -12.32
C GLU A 224 -9.44 -7.05 -11.08
N ALA A 225 -8.11 -7.06 -10.87
CA ALA A 225 -7.51 -6.32 -9.76
C ALA A 225 -7.80 -4.81 -9.85
N TYR A 226 -7.77 -4.24 -11.05
CA TYR A 226 -8.07 -2.82 -11.26
C TYR A 226 -9.55 -2.50 -11.01
N GLU A 227 -10.45 -3.35 -11.49
CA GLU A 227 -11.90 -3.23 -11.24
C GLU A 227 -12.21 -3.29 -9.74
N LEU A 228 -11.61 -4.25 -9.03
CA LEU A 228 -11.75 -4.34 -7.58
C LEU A 228 -11.18 -3.11 -6.86
N ILE A 229 -10.02 -2.59 -7.29
CA ILE A 229 -9.44 -1.35 -6.74
C ILE A 229 -10.43 -0.18 -6.88
N ASN A 230 -11.08 -0.03 -8.03
CA ASN A 230 -12.06 1.04 -8.22
C ASN A 230 -13.31 0.84 -7.37
N LEU A 231 -13.83 -0.37 -7.28
CA LEU A 231 -14.96 -0.67 -6.42
C LEU A 231 -14.63 -0.31 -4.96
N LEU A 232 -13.45 -0.71 -4.47
CA LEU A 232 -13.00 -0.34 -3.12
C LEU A 232 -12.87 1.18 -2.94
N LYS A 233 -12.37 1.91 -3.94
CA LYS A 233 -12.34 3.39 -3.91
C LYS A 233 -13.74 3.98 -3.87
N ASP A 234 -14.71 3.40 -4.56
CA ASP A 234 -16.10 3.88 -4.51
C ASP A 234 -16.70 3.66 -3.12
N TYR A 235 -16.43 2.52 -2.48
CA TYR A 235 -16.84 2.25 -1.09
C TYR A 235 -16.19 3.22 -0.11
N TRP A 236 -14.91 3.53 -0.32
CA TRP A 236 -14.17 4.52 0.47
C TRP A 236 -14.69 5.94 0.25
N SER A 237 -15.05 6.30 -0.98
CA SER A 237 -15.61 7.60 -1.32
C SER A 237 -16.95 7.86 -0.61
N ASP A 238 -17.77 6.82 -0.37
CA ASP A 238 -19.01 6.96 0.40
C ASP A 238 -18.73 7.38 1.85
N LEU A 239 -17.69 6.79 2.47
CA LEU A 239 -17.24 7.18 3.80
C LEU A 239 -16.78 8.64 3.83
N GLU A 240 -15.87 8.99 2.91
CA GLU A 240 -15.33 10.36 2.82
C GLU A 240 -16.44 11.39 2.59
N THR A 241 -17.41 11.07 1.74
CA THR A 241 -18.53 11.96 1.44
C THR A 241 -19.45 12.14 2.65
N HIS A 242 -19.69 11.08 3.42
CA HIS A 242 -20.54 11.15 4.61
C HIS A 242 -19.92 11.99 5.74
N PHE A 243 -18.61 11.83 5.98
CA PHE A 243 -17.91 12.51 7.08
C PHE A 243 -17.23 13.82 6.65
N GLY A 244 -17.17 14.13 5.35
CA GLY A 244 -16.52 15.33 4.81
C GLY A 244 -14.98 15.25 4.73
N SER A 245 -14.35 14.43 5.58
CA SER A 245 -12.90 14.20 5.60
C SER A 245 -12.57 12.79 6.09
N VAL A 246 -11.46 12.22 5.61
CA VAL A 246 -10.92 10.94 6.09
C VAL A 246 -10.59 10.99 7.59
N TYR A 247 -10.11 12.14 8.07
CA TYR A 247 -9.70 12.31 9.47
C TYR A 247 -10.88 12.38 10.43
N ASP A 248 -12.06 12.71 9.91
CA ASP A 248 -13.29 12.85 10.67
C ASP A 248 -14.05 11.52 10.78
N ILE A 249 -13.58 10.45 10.11
CA ILE A 249 -14.19 9.12 10.18
C ILE A 249 -13.99 8.54 11.59
N PRO A 250 -15.08 8.21 12.31
CA PRO A 250 -15.06 7.45 13.55
C PRO A 250 -14.12 6.23 13.52
N ILE A 251 -13.41 5.95 14.63
CA ILE A 251 -12.52 4.77 14.83
C ILE A 251 -11.20 4.83 14.06
N PHE A 252 -11.23 5.21 12.78
CA PHE A 252 -10.07 5.13 11.90
C PHE A 252 -9.40 6.47 11.64
N GLY A 253 -10.13 7.58 11.64
CA GLY A 253 -9.62 8.90 11.25
C GLY A 253 -8.44 9.36 12.11
N HIS A 254 -8.57 9.27 13.44
CA HIS A 254 -7.48 9.61 14.37
C HIS A 254 -6.30 8.63 14.27
N SER A 255 -6.58 7.33 14.05
CA SER A 255 -5.53 6.33 13.84
C SER A 255 -4.76 6.58 12.54
N ILE A 256 -5.46 6.95 11.47
CA ILE A 256 -4.86 7.36 10.19
C ILE A 256 -4.02 8.60 10.43
N GLN A 257 -4.56 9.66 11.04
CA GLN A 257 -3.81 10.88 11.34
C GLN A 257 -2.55 10.61 12.16
N ASN A 258 -2.66 9.83 13.23
CA ASN A 258 -1.51 9.46 14.07
C ASN A 258 -0.47 8.65 13.30
N LEU A 259 -0.89 7.72 12.43
CA LEU A 259 0.02 7.00 11.55
C LEU A 259 0.68 7.96 10.54
N GLU A 260 -0.08 8.89 9.96
CA GLU A 260 0.46 9.87 9.03
C GLU A 260 1.48 10.80 9.70
N ASP A 261 1.20 11.26 10.92
CA ASP A 261 2.07 12.12 11.70
C ASP A 261 3.32 11.37 12.19
N TYR A 262 3.16 10.14 12.70
CA TYR A 262 4.26 9.32 13.21
C TYR A 262 5.24 8.93 12.09
N TYR A 263 4.70 8.49 10.96
CA TYR A 263 5.51 8.07 9.83
C TYR A 263 5.90 9.24 8.92
N GLN A 264 5.33 10.45 9.12
CA GLN A 264 5.46 11.61 8.22
C GLN A 264 5.01 11.28 6.79
N ILE A 265 3.92 10.51 6.69
CA ILE A 265 3.50 9.82 5.48
C ILE A 265 2.00 10.01 5.30
N LYS A 266 1.56 10.70 4.24
CA LYS A 266 0.13 10.66 3.88
C LYS A 266 -0.22 9.29 3.32
N PHE A 267 -1.14 8.59 3.98
CA PHE A 267 -1.47 7.18 3.77
C PHE A 267 -2.12 6.95 2.39
N PHE A 268 -3.00 7.86 1.98
CA PHE A 268 -3.81 7.71 0.77
C PHE A 268 -3.27 8.42 -0.47
N THR A 269 -2.45 9.45 -0.31
CA THR A 269 -2.27 10.39 -1.43
C THR A 269 -1.15 10.02 -2.41
N ASP A 270 0.03 9.54 -2.01
CA ASP A 270 1.13 9.40 -3.00
C ASP A 270 2.26 8.41 -2.61
N LYS A 271 1.90 7.21 -2.16
CA LYS A 271 2.89 6.16 -1.84
C LYS A 271 2.94 5.02 -2.85
N PRO A 272 3.94 4.99 -3.74
CA PRO A 272 4.12 3.92 -4.71
C PRO A 272 4.21 2.55 -4.05
N SER A 273 4.81 2.45 -2.86
CA SER A 273 4.90 1.18 -2.11
C SER A 273 3.53 0.63 -1.75
N PHE A 274 2.56 1.47 -1.35
CA PHE A 274 1.21 1.03 -1.03
C PHE A 274 0.53 0.40 -2.25
N TYR A 275 0.58 1.06 -3.40
CA TYR A 275 -0.01 0.53 -4.65
C TYR A 275 0.61 -0.81 -5.05
N ARG A 276 1.92 -0.97 -4.85
CA ARG A 276 2.62 -2.24 -5.09
C ARG A 276 2.14 -3.34 -4.15
N TYR A 277 2.01 -3.05 -2.86
CA TYR A 277 1.54 -4.01 -1.86
C TYR A 277 0.09 -4.43 -2.12
N VAL A 278 -0.81 -3.47 -2.36
CA VAL A 278 -2.22 -3.77 -2.68
C VAL A 278 -2.28 -4.65 -3.92
N LEU A 279 -1.58 -4.30 -5.00
CA LEU A 279 -1.59 -5.11 -6.20
C LEU A 279 -0.98 -6.51 -5.96
N LEU A 280 0.08 -6.63 -5.18
CA LEU A 280 0.69 -7.92 -4.83
C LEU A 280 -0.31 -8.82 -4.09
N VAL A 281 -0.98 -8.26 -3.08
CA VAL A 281 -1.99 -8.97 -2.27
C VAL A 281 -3.18 -9.36 -3.14
N LEU A 282 -3.68 -8.45 -3.97
CA LEU A 282 -4.79 -8.76 -4.87
C LEU A 282 -4.42 -9.86 -5.84
N ILE A 283 -3.28 -9.78 -6.53
CA ILE A 283 -2.84 -10.79 -7.51
C ILE A 283 -2.56 -12.14 -6.83
N SER A 284 -1.91 -12.12 -5.68
CA SER A 284 -1.55 -13.35 -4.95
C SER A 284 -2.70 -13.90 -4.12
N GLY A 285 -3.72 -13.14 -3.78
CA GLY A 285 -4.71 -13.58 -2.80
C GLY A 285 -5.76 -14.57 -3.31
N GLY A 286 -5.95 -14.66 -4.63
CA GLY A 286 -6.94 -15.56 -5.24
C GLY A 286 -8.41 -15.25 -4.92
N PHE A 287 -8.69 -14.23 -4.12
CA PHE A 287 -10.04 -13.86 -3.68
C PHE A 287 -10.70 -12.75 -4.52
N ARG A 288 -10.02 -12.22 -5.56
CA ARG A 288 -10.46 -11.02 -6.31
C ARG A 288 -11.90 -11.13 -6.82
N GLN A 289 -12.20 -12.21 -7.54
CA GLN A 289 -13.53 -12.44 -8.13
C GLN A 289 -14.61 -12.58 -7.05
N GLN A 290 -14.31 -13.29 -5.96
CA GLN A 290 -15.25 -13.46 -4.85
C GLN A 290 -15.56 -12.12 -4.17
N LEU A 291 -14.54 -11.29 -3.92
CA LEU A 291 -14.71 -9.95 -3.38
C LEU A 291 -15.47 -9.04 -4.34
N MET A 292 -15.14 -9.04 -5.64
CA MET A 292 -15.88 -8.27 -6.63
C MET A 292 -17.35 -8.66 -6.66
N GLN A 293 -17.66 -9.95 -6.70
CA GLN A 293 -19.04 -10.44 -6.68
C GLN A 293 -19.77 -10.05 -5.40
N PHE A 294 -19.11 -10.12 -4.25
CA PHE A 294 -19.69 -9.70 -2.98
C PHE A 294 -19.97 -8.20 -2.93
N LEU A 295 -18.97 -7.38 -3.28
CA LEU A 295 -19.05 -5.92 -3.23
C LEU A 295 -19.94 -5.31 -4.32
N SER A 296 -20.17 -6.03 -5.42
CA SER A 296 -21.05 -5.54 -6.51
C SER A 296 -22.54 -5.77 -6.22
N LYS A 297 -22.90 -6.48 -5.13
CA LYS A 297 -24.31 -6.68 -4.77
C LYS A 297 -24.91 -5.40 -4.20
N PRO A 298 -26.12 -5.00 -4.63
CA PRO A 298 -26.83 -3.84 -4.06
C PRO A 298 -26.99 -3.94 -2.53
N THR A 299 -27.33 -5.14 -2.05
CA THR A 299 -27.48 -5.41 -0.61
C THR A 299 -26.22 -5.13 0.18
N THR A 300 -25.04 -5.39 -0.39
CA THR A 300 -23.75 -5.12 0.27
C THR A 300 -23.53 -3.61 0.40
N ARG A 301 -23.85 -2.84 -0.64
CA ARG A 301 -23.75 -1.38 -0.62
C ARG A 301 -24.76 -0.76 0.34
N GLU A 302 -25.98 -1.30 0.39
CA GLU A 302 -27.00 -0.89 1.36
C GLU A 302 -26.54 -1.14 2.81
N SER A 303 -26.04 -2.34 3.11
CA SER A 303 -25.48 -2.65 4.44
C SER A 303 -24.29 -1.76 4.78
N TRP A 304 -23.42 -1.46 3.81
CA TRP A 304 -22.32 -0.52 4.00
C TRP A 304 -22.80 0.88 4.38
N ASN A 305 -23.79 1.42 3.67
CA ASN A 305 -24.35 2.73 3.98
C ASN A 305 -25.04 2.76 5.36
N GLN A 306 -25.68 1.67 5.77
CA GLN A 306 -26.22 1.52 7.12
C GLN A 306 -25.11 1.51 8.18
N ILE A 307 -23.99 0.83 7.92
CA ILE A 307 -22.81 0.88 8.80
C ILE A 307 -22.29 2.31 8.90
N ILE A 308 -22.08 3.00 7.77
CA ILE A 308 -21.61 4.38 7.74
C ILE A 308 -22.51 5.27 8.62
N ALA A 309 -23.82 5.20 8.41
CA ALA A 309 -24.78 6.02 9.15
C ALA A 309 -24.85 5.70 10.66
N SER A 310 -24.52 4.47 11.06
CA SER A 310 -24.55 4.02 12.45
C SER A 310 -23.24 4.23 13.21
N LEU A 311 -22.12 4.45 12.52
CA LEU A 311 -20.79 4.67 13.13
C LEU A 311 -20.78 5.74 14.24
N PRO A 312 -21.42 6.93 14.09
CA PRO A 312 -21.45 7.93 15.16
C PRO A 312 -22.16 7.43 16.43
N ALA A 313 -23.28 6.74 16.27
CA ALA A 313 -24.08 6.23 17.38
C ALA A 313 -23.42 5.04 18.09
N LEU A 314 -22.72 4.18 17.33
CA LEU A 314 -21.93 3.07 17.88
C LEU A 314 -20.82 3.58 18.80
N LEU A 315 -20.18 4.70 18.47
CA LEU A 315 -19.16 5.29 19.35
C LEU A 315 -19.76 5.86 20.64
N ALA A 316 -20.88 6.59 20.56
CA ALA A 316 -21.53 7.16 21.75
C ALA A 316 -21.93 6.08 22.77
N GLN A 317 -22.32 4.90 22.30
CA GLN A 317 -22.61 3.75 23.16
C GLN A 317 -21.38 3.09 23.79
N ILE A 318 -20.22 3.14 23.11
CA ILE A 318 -18.96 2.55 23.58
C ILE A 318 -18.21 3.50 24.53
N THR A 319 -18.28 4.81 24.31
CA THR A 319 -17.61 5.82 25.14
C THR A 319 -18.45 6.30 26.33
N GLY A 320 -19.75 5.99 26.36
CA GLY A 320 -20.67 6.41 27.43
C GLY A 320 -20.96 7.91 27.44
N GLU A 321 -20.52 8.65 26.42
CA GLU A 321 -20.88 10.05 26.24
C GLU A 321 -22.19 10.12 25.46
N GLU A 322 -23.29 10.36 26.18
CA GLU A 322 -24.53 10.83 25.58
C GLU A 322 -24.24 12.11 24.80
N VAL A 323 -24.36 12.05 23.48
CA VAL A 323 -24.40 13.24 22.63
C VAL A 323 -25.65 14.02 23.03
N THR A 324 -25.46 15.02 23.88
CA THR A 324 -26.45 16.07 24.10
C THR A 324 -26.49 16.91 22.84
N HIS A 325 -27.29 16.48 21.87
CA HIS A 325 -27.85 17.41 20.90
C HIS A 325 -28.79 18.34 21.66
N ASN A 326 -28.33 19.55 21.98
CA ASN A 326 -29.15 20.75 21.99
C ASN A 326 -28.27 22.01 21.98
N GLY A 327 -28.51 22.84 20.98
CA GLY A 327 -27.91 24.15 20.72
C GLY A 327 -28.23 24.58 19.31
#